data_AF-A0A9Q0JX78-F1
#
_entry.id   AF-A0A9Q0JX78-F1
#
_cell.length_a   1.000
_cell.length_b   1.000
_cell.length_c   1.000
_cell.angle_alpha   90.00
_cell.angle_beta   90.00
_cell.angle_gamma   90.00
#
_symmetry.space_group_name_H-M   'P 1'
#
loop_
_entity.id
_entity.type
_entity.pdbx_description
1 polymer ?
#
loop_
_entity_poly.entity_id
_entity_poly.type
_entity_poly.pdbx_seq_one_letter_code
_entity_poly.pdbx_strand_id
1 'polypeptide(L)'
;MRWRGPELRSYRSLKVTNYIRGMSRTRDRTEDFKDTVHSVALSLEYDESKIAAILASFILPKPRQRSPFMKAALKTLESIKSLEQFIVKHRKDYTDLHRTTEHERDSIEHEVTVFIKACKEQIDILKNRINDENENINSRAWLGLGGGSSNVDIVAHRHGVVLILSERLHSVTAQFDQLRAIRFQDAINRVIPRRKLHHATNPNSLVLSESDHSELRESKNEFPSEPLRVQQQLLDDETQALQVELTSLLDAVQETETKMVEMSALNHLMATHVLQQAKQIEYLYDQAVEATKNVEMGNKELSQAIQRNSSGRTFLLLFLFVLTFSILFLDWYS
;
A
#
# COMPACT_ATOMS: atom_id res chain seq x y z
N MET A 1 27.64 17.75 -22.92
CA MET A 1 27.23 16.34 -23.05
C MET A 1 25.90 16.16 -22.34
N ARG A 2 24.87 15.80 -23.10
CA ARG A 2 23.44 15.82 -22.72
C ARG A 2 23.00 14.37 -22.56
N TRP A 3 22.77 13.91 -21.33
CA TRP A 3 22.11 12.63 -21.08
C TRP A 3 20.64 12.86 -20.76
N ARG A 4 19.79 12.46 -21.71
CA ARG A 4 18.34 12.33 -21.61
C ARG A 4 18.01 11.05 -20.82
N GLY A 5 17.27 11.17 -19.73
CA GLY A 5 16.18 10.25 -19.39
C GLY A 5 14.87 11.00 -19.62
N PRO A 6 13.76 10.38 -20.05
CA PRO A 6 13.04 9.33 -19.30
C PRO A 6 12.44 8.24 -20.22
N GLU A 7 11.82 7.17 -19.69
CA GLU A 7 10.74 6.39 -20.39
C GLU A 7 10.24 5.12 -19.64
N LEU A 8 10.80 4.69 -18.51
CA LEU A 8 10.41 3.39 -17.92
C LEU A 8 9.27 3.41 -16.88
N ARG A 9 8.68 4.57 -16.55
CA ARG A 9 7.65 4.66 -15.48
C ARG A 9 6.20 4.58 -15.98
N SER A 10 5.95 4.76 -17.29
CA SER A 10 4.60 4.74 -17.87
C SER A 10 4.11 3.33 -18.27
N TYR A 11 5.02 2.44 -18.67
CA TYR A 11 4.66 1.10 -19.16
C TYR A 11 4.18 0.11 -18.08
N ARG A 12 4.48 0.34 -16.79
CA ARG A 12 3.95 -0.51 -15.70
C ARG A 12 2.50 -0.18 -15.31
N SER A 13 2.05 1.06 -15.50
CA SER A 13 0.70 1.49 -15.10
C SER A 13 -0.39 1.01 -16.08
N LEU A 14 -0.08 0.99 -17.38
CA LEU A 14 -1.01 0.58 -18.45
C LEU A 14 -1.19 -0.93 -18.59
N LYS A 15 -0.19 -1.74 -18.20
CA LYS A 15 -0.32 -3.21 -18.20
C LYS A 15 -1.16 -3.72 -17.03
N VAL A 16 -1.14 -3.04 -15.88
CA VAL A 16 -1.93 -3.44 -14.70
C VAL A 16 -3.41 -3.05 -14.86
N THR A 17 -3.70 -1.90 -15.49
CA THR A 17 -5.08 -1.43 -15.71
C THR A 17 -5.84 -2.26 -16.75
N ASN A 18 -5.18 -2.71 -17.82
CA ASN A 18 -5.81 -3.58 -18.84
C ASN A 18 -5.93 -5.06 -18.40
N TYR A 19 -5.14 -5.53 -17.43
CA TYR A 19 -5.29 -6.89 -16.90
C TYR A 19 -6.49 -7.05 -15.94
N ILE A 20 -6.96 -5.94 -15.34
CA ILE A 20 -7.97 -5.98 -14.27
C ILE A 20 -9.40 -5.76 -14.80
N ARG A 21 -9.57 -5.12 -15.97
CA ARG A 21 -10.89 -4.95 -16.63
C ARG A 21 -11.49 -6.28 -17.14
N GLY A 22 -10.70 -7.36 -17.17
CA GLY A 22 -11.11 -8.72 -17.50
C GLY A 22 -11.38 -9.64 -16.31
N MET A 23 -11.48 -9.14 -15.06
CA MET A 23 -11.95 -9.96 -13.92
C MET A 23 -13.48 -10.16 -13.96
N SER A 24 -13.99 -10.56 -15.12
CA SER A 24 -15.23 -11.32 -15.18
C SER A 24 -15.05 -12.54 -14.27
N ARG A 25 -16.05 -12.82 -13.44
CA ARG A 25 -16.15 -14.01 -12.58
C ARG A 25 -15.42 -15.17 -13.26
N THR A 26 -14.32 -15.64 -12.66
CA THR A 26 -13.66 -16.88 -13.07
C THR A 26 -14.69 -18.00 -12.95
N ARG A 27 -15.42 -18.27 -14.03
CA ARG A 27 -16.38 -19.36 -14.11
C ARG A 27 -15.56 -20.62 -14.17
N ASP A 28 -15.77 -21.50 -13.20
CA ASP A 28 -15.17 -22.83 -13.21
C ASP A 28 -15.65 -23.57 -14.47
N ARG A 29 -14.70 -23.98 -15.32
CA ARG A 29 -14.96 -24.75 -16.55
C ARG A 29 -14.52 -26.20 -16.42
N THR A 30 -14.24 -26.65 -15.20
CA THR A 30 -13.82 -28.04 -14.93
C THR A 30 -14.88 -29.04 -15.40
N GLU A 31 -16.17 -28.71 -15.25
CA GLU A 31 -17.25 -29.55 -15.76
C GLU A 31 -17.33 -29.54 -17.30
N ASP A 32 -17.22 -28.37 -17.95
CA ASP A 32 -17.12 -28.28 -19.43
C ASP A 32 -15.95 -29.17 -19.97
N PHE A 33 -14.82 -29.20 -19.25
CA PHE A 33 -13.67 -30.04 -19.59
C PHE A 33 -13.96 -31.54 -19.40
N LYS A 34 -14.62 -31.93 -18.31
CA LYS A 34 -15.02 -33.34 -18.11
C LYS A 34 -16.00 -33.80 -19.19
N ASP A 35 -16.96 -32.95 -19.54
CA ASP A 35 -17.96 -33.25 -20.58
C ASP A 35 -17.31 -33.43 -21.95
N THR A 36 -16.33 -32.57 -22.28
CA THR A 36 -15.57 -32.71 -23.54
C THR A 36 -14.72 -33.97 -23.56
N VAL A 37 -14.01 -34.30 -22.48
CA VAL A 37 -13.24 -35.57 -22.42
C VAL A 37 -14.16 -36.78 -22.49
N HIS A 38 -15.33 -36.74 -21.84
CA HIS A 38 -16.32 -37.80 -21.94
C HIS A 38 -16.83 -37.96 -23.38
N SER A 39 -17.15 -36.86 -24.07
CA SER A 39 -17.59 -36.90 -25.47
C SER A 39 -16.55 -37.44 -26.44
N VAL A 40 -15.26 -37.16 -26.21
CA VAL A 40 -14.15 -37.66 -27.03
C VAL A 40 -13.86 -39.13 -26.72
N ALA A 41 -13.99 -39.56 -25.45
CA ALA A 41 -13.84 -40.96 -25.09
C ALA A 41 -14.95 -41.83 -25.72
N LEU A 42 -16.18 -41.30 -25.82
CA LEU A 42 -17.29 -41.94 -26.52
C LEU A 42 -17.07 -42.01 -28.04
N SER A 43 -16.51 -40.95 -28.66
CA SER A 43 -16.22 -40.97 -30.10
C SER A 43 -15.05 -41.88 -30.48
N LEU A 44 -14.21 -42.26 -29.52
CA LEU A 44 -13.12 -43.22 -29.68
C LEU A 44 -13.51 -44.65 -29.28
N GLU A 45 -14.80 -44.92 -29.04
CA GLU A 45 -15.36 -46.25 -28.71
C GLU A 45 -14.71 -46.90 -27.47
N TYR A 46 -14.38 -46.11 -26.44
CA TYR A 46 -13.83 -46.66 -25.21
C TYR A 46 -14.89 -47.41 -24.40
N ASP A 47 -14.49 -48.56 -23.84
CA ASP A 47 -15.33 -49.33 -22.91
C ASP A 47 -15.71 -48.51 -21.68
N GLU A 48 -16.88 -48.78 -21.12
CA GLU A 48 -17.42 -48.09 -19.93
C GLU A 48 -16.45 -48.13 -18.74
N SER A 49 -15.66 -49.21 -18.61
CA SER A 49 -14.59 -49.35 -17.62
C SER A 49 -13.40 -48.42 -17.85
N LYS A 50 -13.01 -48.19 -19.11
CA LYS A 50 -11.93 -47.26 -19.49
C LYS A 50 -12.37 -45.81 -19.32
N ILE A 51 -13.62 -45.50 -19.66
CA ILE A 51 -14.22 -44.18 -19.43
C ILE A 51 -14.28 -43.90 -17.92
N ALA A 52 -14.74 -44.86 -17.11
CA ALA A 52 -14.76 -44.73 -15.65
C ALA A 52 -13.35 -44.53 -15.06
N ALA A 53 -12.34 -45.24 -15.57
CA ALA A 53 -10.95 -45.07 -15.15
C ALA A 53 -10.40 -43.68 -15.51
N ILE A 54 -10.70 -43.15 -16.69
CA ILE A 54 -10.33 -41.79 -17.12
C ILE A 54 -11.01 -40.75 -16.24
N LEU A 55 -12.33 -40.88 -16.01
CA LEU A 55 -13.07 -39.94 -15.16
C LEU A 55 -12.58 -39.99 -13.70
N ALA A 56 -12.25 -41.17 -13.18
CA ALA A 56 -11.68 -41.34 -11.84
C ALA A 56 -10.24 -40.83 -11.73
N SER A 57 -9.49 -40.81 -12.83
CA SER A 57 -8.14 -40.24 -12.89
C SER A 57 -8.12 -38.70 -12.80
N PHE A 58 -9.29 -38.04 -12.95
CA PHE A 58 -9.39 -36.61 -12.74
C PHE A 58 -9.26 -36.24 -11.26
N ILE A 59 -8.01 -36.08 -10.82
CA ILE A 59 -7.65 -35.46 -9.54
C ILE A 59 -7.71 -33.93 -9.71
N LEU A 60 -8.76 -33.40 -10.33
CA LEU A 60 -8.95 -31.96 -10.40
C LEU A 60 -9.62 -31.51 -9.09
N PRO A 61 -8.89 -30.78 -8.22
CA PRO A 61 -9.48 -30.33 -6.97
C PRO A 61 -10.66 -29.41 -7.27
N LYS A 62 -11.76 -29.55 -6.51
CA LYS A 62 -12.87 -28.59 -6.54
C LYS A 62 -12.30 -27.17 -6.37
N PRO A 63 -12.83 -26.16 -7.08
CA PRO A 63 -12.36 -24.79 -6.92
C PRO A 63 -12.40 -24.43 -5.44
N ARG A 64 -11.23 -24.18 -4.86
CA ARG A 64 -11.12 -23.84 -3.43
C ARG A 64 -11.97 -22.60 -3.19
N GLN A 65 -12.98 -22.73 -2.33
CA GLN A 65 -13.73 -21.56 -1.86
C GLN A 65 -12.73 -20.57 -1.26
N ARG A 66 -12.86 -19.28 -1.60
CA ARG A 66 -11.97 -18.25 -1.07
C ARG A 66 -12.02 -18.27 0.45
N SER A 67 -10.85 -18.34 1.08
CA SER A 67 -10.72 -18.30 2.54
C SER A 67 -11.35 -17.01 3.09
N PRO A 68 -11.81 -17.00 4.36
CA PRO A 68 -12.31 -15.78 4.99
C PRO A 68 -11.26 -14.66 4.97
N PHE A 69 -9.98 -14.99 5.11
CA PHE A 69 -8.86 -14.07 4.92
C PHE A 69 -8.85 -13.45 3.53
N MET A 70 -8.91 -14.27 2.47
CA MET A 70 -8.90 -13.79 1.08
C MET A 70 -10.12 -12.93 0.75
N LYS A 71 -11.31 -13.29 1.27
CA LYS A 71 -12.53 -12.48 1.10
C LYS A 71 -12.37 -11.10 1.76
N ALA A 72 -11.84 -11.04 2.98
CA ALA A 72 -11.58 -9.79 3.68
C ALA A 72 -10.51 -8.95 2.95
N ALA A 73 -9.40 -9.55 2.53
CA ALA A 73 -8.36 -8.86 1.77
C ALA A 73 -8.87 -8.24 0.47
N LEU A 74 -9.70 -8.97 -0.29
CA LEU A 74 -10.31 -8.46 -1.51
C LEU A 74 -11.30 -7.31 -1.24
N LYS A 75 -12.06 -7.38 -0.14
CA LYS A 75 -12.93 -6.28 0.30
C LYS A 75 -12.11 -5.03 0.61
N THR A 76 -11.00 -5.17 1.35
CA THR A 76 -10.09 -4.06 1.64
C THR A 76 -9.52 -3.45 0.36
N LEU A 77 -9.12 -4.30 -0.61
CA LEU A 77 -8.64 -3.82 -1.91
C LEU A 77 -9.71 -3.02 -2.66
N GLU A 78 -10.97 -3.45 -2.61
CA GLU A 78 -12.09 -2.72 -3.20
C GLU A 78 -12.30 -1.36 -2.52
N SER A 79 -12.22 -1.30 -1.19
CA SER A 79 -12.27 -0.03 -0.45
C SER A 79 -11.14 0.93 -0.83
N ILE A 80 -9.90 0.44 -0.99
CA ILE A 80 -8.76 1.26 -1.44
C ILE A 80 -8.99 1.79 -2.86
N LYS A 81 -9.56 0.98 -3.76
CA LYS A 81 -9.90 1.42 -5.13
C LYS A 81 -10.98 2.50 -5.12
N SER A 82 -11.99 2.38 -4.27
CA SER A 82 -13.02 3.41 -4.12
C SER A 82 -12.42 4.72 -3.63
N LEU A 83 -11.47 4.67 -2.68
CA LEU A 83 -10.72 5.84 -2.23
C LEU A 83 -9.90 6.49 -3.36
N GLU A 84 -9.18 5.69 -4.15
CA GLU A 84 -8.43 6.18 -5.31
C GLU A 84 -9.35 6.88 -6.32
N GLN A 85 -10.51 6.28 -6.64
CA GLN A 85 -11.50 6.86 -7.53
C GLN A 85 -12.08 8.17 -6.97
N PHE A 86 -12.33 8.22 -5.67
CA PHE A 86 -12.80 9.41 -4.98
C PHE A 86 -11.79 10.56 -5.10
N ILE A 87 -10.50 10.31 -4.79
CA ILE A 87 -9.43 11.31 -4.90
C ILE A 87 -9.29 11.81 -6.34
N VAL A 88 -9.30 10.92 -7.33
CA VAL A 88 -9.19 11.32 -8.75
C VAL A 88 -10.39 12.16 -9.19
N LYS A 89 -11.61 11.80 -8.76
CA LYS A 89 -12.84 12.53 -9.07
C LYS A 89 -12.81 13.95 -8.50
N HIS A 90 -12.39 14.09 -7.25
CA HIS A 90 -12.38 15.36 -6.52
C HIS A 90 -11.07 16.15 -6.68
N ARG A 91 -10.10 15.67 -7.48
CA ARG A 91 -8.80 16.32 -7.65
C ARG A 91 -8.90 17.80 -8.04
N LYS A 92 -9.70 18.11 -9.08
CA LYS A 92 -9.86 19.49 -9.57
C LYS A 92 -10.62 20.36 -8.57
N ASP A 93 -11.68 19.79 -8.00
CA ASP A 93 -12.48 20.44 -6.97
C ASP A 93 -11.64 20.78 -5.74
N TYR A 94 -10.62 19.97 -5.43
CA TYR A 94 -9.73 20.18 -4.30
C TYR A 94 -8.62 21.21 -4.60
N THR A 95 -8.02 21.18 -5.79
CA THR A 95 -6.90 22.08 -6.14
C THR A 95 -7.34 23.46 -6.63
N ASP A 96 -8.47 23.58 -7.32
CA ASP A 96 -8.87 24.82 -7.96
C ASP A 96 -9.61 25.73 -6.99
N LEU A 97 -9.01 26.89 -6.66
CA LEU A 97 -9.59 27.81 -5.68
C LEU A 97 -11.01 28.29 -6.03
N HIS A 98 -11.27 28.54 -7.31
CA HIS A 98 -12.52 29.18 -7.78
C HIS A 98 -13.66 28.18 -8.02
N ARG A 99 -13.42 26.89 -7.80
CA ARG A 99 -14.36 25.83 -8.13
C ARG A 99 -15.18 25.35 -6.92
N THR A 100 -14.62 25.50 -5.72
CA THR A 100 -15.18 25.00 -4.46
C THR A 100 -14.90 25.95 -3.31
N THR A 101 -15.69 25.83 -2.25
CA THR A 101 -15.47 26.54 -0.99
C THR A 101 -14.41 25.85 -0.14
N GLU A 102 -13.80 26.57 0.81
CA GLU A 102 -12.85 25.98 1.76
C GLU A 102 -13.49 24.87 2.61
N HIS A 103 -14.75 25.06 3.03
CA HIS A 103 -15.51 24.05 3.76
C HIS A 103 -15.69 22.75 2.97
N GLU A 104 -15.96 22.82 1.66
CA GLU A 104 -16.05 21.62 0.81
C GLU A 104 -14.71 20.89 0.70
N ARG A 105 -13.59 21.62 0.65
CA ARG A 105 -12.26 21.01 0.63
C ARG A 105 -11.92 20.30 1.94
N ASP A 106 -12.27 20.91 3.07
CA ASP A 106 -12.07 20.32 4.38
C ASP A 106 -12.97 19.07 4.57
N SER A 107 -14.17 19.06 3.99
CA SER A 107 -15.02 17.85 3.91
C SER A 107 -14.34 16.73 3.11
N ILE A 108 -13.73 17.05 1.95
CA ILE A 108 -12.99 16.08 1.14
C ILE A 108 -11.80 15.51 1.95
N GLU A 109 -11.04 16.35 2.66
CA GLU A 109 -9.94 15.90 3.52
C GLU A 109 -10.43 14.98 4.65
N HIS A 110 -11.53 15.35 5.29
CA HIS A 110 -12.13 14.55 6.34
C HIS A 110 -12.54 13.17 5.84
N GLU A 111 -13.26 13.11 4.71
CA GLU A 111 -13.67 11.85 4.09
C GLU A 111 -12.47 10.97 3.74
N VAL A 112 -11.45 11.53 3.07
CA VAL A 112 -10.21 10.80 2.72
C VAL A 112 -9.54 10.25 3.98
N THR A 113 -9.46 11.05 5.04
CA THR A 113 -8.86 10.63 6.31
C THR A 113 -9.62 9.47 6.96
N VAL A 114 -10.95 9.52 6.96
CA VAL A 114 -11.80 8.44 7.47
C VAL A 114 -11.60 7.16 6.67
N PHE A 115 -11.59 7.23 5.33
CA PHE A 115 -11.33 6.08 4.45
C PHE A 115 -9.96 5.45 4.71
N ILE A 116 -8.92 6.27 4.84
CA ILE A 116 -7.54 5.80 5.08
C ILE A 116 -7.46 5.09 6.43
N LYS A 117 -8.04 5.66 7.49
CA LYS A 117 -8.09 5.05 8.83
C LYS A 117 -8.84 3.71 8.79
N ALA A 118 -10.00 3.65 8.13
CA ALA A 118 -10.76 2.42 8.00
C ALA A 118 -10.00 1.33 7.22
N CYS A 119 -9.35 1.69 6.11
CA CYS A 119 -8.54 0.73 5.33
C CYS A 119 -7.36 0.22 6.16
N LYS A 120 -6.68 1.11 6.90
CA LYS A 120 -5.58 0.74 7.80
C LYS A 120 -6.04 -0.27 8.85
N GLU A 121 -7.16 -0.01 9.51
CA GLU A 121 -7.71 -0.91 10.53
C GLU A 121 -8.01 -2.30 9.95
N GLN A 122 -8.58 -2.38 8.74
CA GLN A 122 -8.81 -3.68 8.08
C GLN A 122 -7.51 -4.41 7.76
N ILE A 123 -6.45 -3.70 7.38
CA ILE A 123 -5.12 -4.27 7.15
C ILE A 123 -4.52 -4.78 8.46
N ASP A 124 -4.64 -4.02 9.55
CA ASP A 124 -4.14 -4.42 10.87
C ASP A 124 -4.87 -5.66 11.40
N ILE A 125 -6.20 -5.75 11.21
CA ILE A 125 -6.98 -6.96 11.52
C ILE A 125 -6.47 -8.17 10.71
N LEU A 126 -6.20 -7.99 9.42
CA LEU A 126 -5.64 -9.06 8.59
C LEU A 126 -4.26 -9.50 9.08
N LYS A 127 -3.41 -8.54 9.46
CA LYS A 127 -2.08 -8.81 10.02
C LYS A 127 -2.15 -9.59 11.32
N ASN A 128 -2.97 -9.14 12.27
CA ASN A 128 -3.11 -9.78 13.58
C ASN A 128 -3.61 -11.22 13.44
N ARG A 129 -4.58 -11.47 12.54
CA ARG A 129 -5.04 -12.84 12.23
C ARG A 129 -3.92 -13.76 11.76
N ILE A 130 -2.92 -13.25 11.03
CA ILE A 130 -1.79 -14.06 10.59
C ILE A 130 -0.88 -14.39 11.78
N ASN A 131 -0.62 -13.41 12.66
CA ASN A 131 0.18 -13.62 13.86
C ASN A 131 -0.48 -14.62 14.82
N ASP A 132 -1.77 -14.47 15.09
CA ASP A 132 -2.54 -15.36 15.97
C ASP A 132 -2.57 -16.80 15.44
N GLU A 133 -2.74 -16.97 14.11
CA GLU A 133 -2.67 -18.29 13.49
C GLU A 133 -1.25 -18.87 13.61
N ASN A 134 -0.21 -18.07 13.43
CA ASN A 134 1.18 -18.51 13.55
C ASN A 134 1.54 -18.95 14.98
N GLU A 135 1.13 -18.19 16.00
CA GLU A 135 1.35 -18.55 17.41
C GLU A 135 0.62 -19.84 17.80
N ASN A 136 -0.63 -20.01 17.35
CA ASN A 136 -1.39 -21.24 17.55
C ASN A 136 -0.78 -22.45 16.83
N ILE A 137 -0.13 -22.24 15.69
CA ILE A 137 0.56 -23.31 14.96
C ILE A 137 1.87 -23.68 15.66
N ASN A 138 2.65 -22.69 16.11
CA ASN A 138 3.91 -22.92 16.82
C ASN A 138 3.71 -23.64 18.16
N SER A 139 2.64 -23.30 18.90
CA SER A 139 2.27 -24.02 20.11
C SER A 139 1.81 -25.46 19.83
N ARG A 140 1.15 -25.72 18.70
CA ARG A 140 0.78 -27.08 18.25
C ARG A 140 1.95 -27.87 17.66
N ALA A 141 2.99 -27.21 17.16
CA ALA A 141 4.19 -27.85 16.62
C ALA A 141 4.94 -28.67 17.68
N TRP A 142 4.85 -28.28 18.96
CA TRP A 142 5.36 -29.06 20.10
C TRP A 142 4.75 -30.47 20.20
N LEU A 143 3.55 -30.70 19.66
CA LEU A 143 2.87 -32.00 19.69
C LEU A 143 3.21 -32.91 18.48
N GLY A 144 4.17 -32.54 17.63
CA GLY A 144 4.64 -33.39 16.52
C GLY A 144 3.63 -33.62 15.39
N LEU A 145 2.49 -32.93 15.40
CA LEU A 145 1.41 -33.02 14.40
C LEU A 145 1.52 -31.95 13.29
N GLY A 146 2.59 -31.15 13.28
CA GLY A 146 2.74 -30.01 12.39
C GLY A 146 3.18 -30.40 10.98
N GLY A 147 2.25 -30.41 10.03
CA GLY A 147 2.58 -30.40 8.59
C GLY A 147 3.26 -29.08 8.21
N GLY A 148 4.55 -28.93 8.51
CA GLY A 148 5.24 -27.63 8.51
C GLY A 148 5.33 -26.92 7.16
N SER A 149 5.55 -27.64 6.06
CA SER A 149 5.89 -26.99 4.77
C SER A 149 4.72 -26.24 4.13
N SER A 150 3.56 -26.89 3.98
CA SER A 150 2.38 -26.27 3.36
C SER A 150 1.88 -25.04 4.14
N ASN A 151 2.21 -24.93 5.42
CA ASN A 151 1.78 -23.81 6.26
C ASN A 151 2.69 -22.59 6.11
N VAL A 152 4.00 -22.79 5.94
CA VAL A 152 4.94 -21.69 5.70
C VAL A 152 4.60 -20.96 4.40
N ASP A 153 4.30 -21.70 3.33
CA ASP A 153 3.88 -21.12 2.04
C ASP A 153 2.59 -20.28 2.18
N ILE A 154 1.62 -20.76 2.97
CA ILE A 154 0.36 -20.05 3.23
C ILE A 154 0.62 -18.79 4.04
N VAL A 155 1.46 -18.85 5.07
CA VAL A 155 1.81 -17.70 5.92
C VAL A 155 2.57 -16.65 5.12
N ALA A 156 3.54 -17.06 4.29
CA ALA A 156 4.27 -16.18 3.38
C ALA A 156 3.33 -15.51 2.37
N HIS A 157 2.45 -16.29 1.73
CA HIS A 157 1.44 -15.75 0.82
C HIS A 157 0.53 -14.72 1.51
N ARG A 158 0.04 -14.99 2.72
CA ARG A 158 -0.82 -14.05 3.46
C ARG A 158 -0.10 -12.76 3.84
N HIS A 159 1.15 -12.84 4.29
CA HIS A 159 1.97 -11.66 4.52
C HIS A 159 2.17 -10.85 3.23
N GLY A 160 2.47 -11.51 2.11
CA GLY A 160 2.56 -10.88 0.80
C GLY A 160 1.30 -10.11 0.41
N VAL A 161 0.12 -10.69 0.67
CA VAL A 161 -1.17 -10.00 0.45
C VAL A 161 -1.29 -8.74 1.31
N VAL A 162 -0.95 -8.79 2.60
CA VAL A 162 -1.00 -7.62 3.50
C VAL A 162 -0.03 -6.52 3.06
N LEU A 163 1.16 -6.90 2.59
CA LEU A 163 2.15 -5.95 2.05
C LEU A 163 1.60 -5.24 0.82
N ILE A 164 1.03 -5.98 -0.14
CA ILE A 164 0.44 -5.40 -1.35
C ILE A 164 -0.68 -4.42 -0.97
N LEU A 165 -1.55 -4.78 -0.01
CA LEU A 165 -2.61 -3.87 0.44
C LEU A 165 -2.05 -2.60 1.09
N SER A 166 -1.02 -2.74 1.92
CA SER A 166 -0.37 -1.63 2.61
C SER A 166 0.35 -0.70 1.63
N GLU A 167 1.06 -1.25 0.63
CA GLU A 167 1.70 -0.48 -0.44
C GLU A 167 0.67 0.28 -1.28
N ARG A 168 -0.45 -0.36 -1.62
CA ARG A 168 -1.54 0.29 -2.36
C ARG A 168 -2.17 1.42 -1.57
N LEU A 169 -2.47 1.21 -0.29
CA LEU A 169 -3.00 2.25 0.56
C LEU A 169 -2.01 3.42 0.68
N HIS A 170 -0.73 3.13 0.95
CA HIS A 170 0.32 4.14 1.02
C HIS A 170 0.46 4.94 -0.28
N SER A 171 0.41 4.27 -1.44
CA SER A 171 0.48 4.94 -2.74
C SER A 171 -0.68 5.93 -2.95
N VAL A 172 -1.90 5.57 -2.54
CA VAL A 172 -3.08 6.44 -2.64
C VAL A 172 -2.99 7.60 -1.64
N THR A 173 -2.58 7.34 -0.40
CA THR A 173 -2.33 8.38 0.61
C THR A 173 -1.27 9.37 0.14
N ALA A 174 -0.16 8.89 -0.41
CA ALA A 174 0.92 9.75 -0.92
C ALA A 174 0.46 10.61 -2.10
N GLN A 175 -0.42 10.10 -2.97
CA GLN A 175 -1.02 10.91 -4.05
C GLN A 175 -1.88 12.05 -3.48
N PHE A 176 -2.65 11.79 -2.42
CA PHE A 176 -3.45 12.81 -1.77
C PHE A 176 -2.59 13.87 -1.05
N ASP A 177 -1.54 13.43 -0.34
CA ASP A 177 -0.60 14.34 0.32
C ASP A 177 0.08 15.29 -0.67
N GLN A 178 0.38 14.84 -1.90
CA GLN A 178 0.88 15.70 -2.96
C GLN A 178 -0.13 16.80 -3.36
N LEU A 179 -1.41 16.46 -3.47
CA LEU A 179 -2.46 17.45 -3.76
C LEU A 179 -2.57 18.49 -2.64
N ARG A 180 -2.48 18.05 -1.40
CA ARG A 180 -2.54 18.93 -0.23
C ARG A 180 -1.32 19.84 -0.13
N ALA A 181 -0.13 19.34 -0.46
CA ALA A 181 1.08 20.16 -0.53
C ALA A 181 0.95 21.29 -1.58
N ILE A 182 0.30 21.03 -2.73
CA ILE A 182 0.01 22.06 -3.73
C ILE A 182 -0.93 23.12 -3.15
N ARG A 183 -2.03 22.72 -2.49
CA ARG A 183 -2.96 23.66 -1.81
C ARG A 183 -2.23 24.53 -0.79
N PHE A 184 -1.39 23.92 0.04
CA PHE A 184 -0.66 24.62 1.08
C PHE A 184 0.33 25.63 0.51
N GLN A 185 1.07 25.24 -0.54
CA GLN A 185 1.99 26.15 -1.22
C GLN A 185 1.25 27.34 -1.83
N ASP A 186 0.06 27.11 -2.41
CA ASP A 186 -0.78 28.17 -2.96
C ASP A 186 -1.35 29.08 -1.86
N ALA A 187 -1.69 28.54 -0.68
CA ALA A 187 -2.15 29.34 0.47
C ALA A 187 -1.02 30.26 0.99
N ILE A 188 0.20 29.72 1.18
CA ILE A 188 1.37 30.50 1.58
C ILE A 188 1.69 31.60 0.55
N ASN A 189 1.71 31.26 -0.74
CA ASN A 189 2.02 32.22 -1.79
C ASN A 189 1.00 33.37 -1.89
N ARG A 190 -0.23 33.20 -1.36
CA ARG A 190 -1.27 34.23 -1.31
C ARG A 190 -1.14 35.13 -0.09
N VAL A 191 -0.86 34.54 1.07
CA VAL A 191 -0.67 35.23 2.36
C VAL A 191 0.62 36.06 2.37
N ILE A 192 1.54 35.81 1.44
CA ILE A 192 2.71 36.63 1.19
C ILE A 192 2.43 37.56 -0.03
N PRO A 193 1.60 38.61 0.05
CA PRO A 193 1.51 39.57 -1.03
C PRO A 193 2.80 40.39 -1.09
N ARG A 194 3.49 40.24 -2.23
CA ARG A 194 4.28 41.26 -2.96
C ARG A 194 4.58 42.54 -2.14
N ARG A 195 5.73 42.57 -1.45
CA ARG A 195 6.50 43.80 -1.21
C ARG A 195 6.93 44.40 -2.57
N LYS A 196 6.00 44.97 -3.33
CA LYS A 196 6.30 46.03 -4.27
C LYS A 196 5.70 47.29 -3.70
N LEU A 197 6.48 47.89 -2.80
CA LEU A 197 6.40 49.27 -2.38
C LEU A 197 6.18 50.15 -3.62
N HIS A 198 4.93 50.48 -3.93
CA HIS A 198 4.60 51.54 -4.89
C HIS A 198 4.80 52.88 -4.18
N HIS A 199 6.06 53.24 -3.91
CA HIS A 199 6.39 54.62 -3.58
C HIS A 199 6.72 55.33 -4.89
N ALA A 200 5.68 55.82 -5.57
CA ALA A 200 5.84 56.85 -6.59
C ALA A 200 6.02 58.20 -5.86
N THR A 201 7.20 58.42 -5.29
CA THR A 201 7.60 59.76 -4.83
C THR A 201 8.02 60.56 -6.05
N ASN A 202 7.23 61.58 -6.40
CA ASN A 202 7.64 62.62 -7.33
C ASN A 202 8.90 63.32 -6.79
N PRO A 203 10.04 63.34 -7.51
CA PRO A 203 11.21 64.09 -7.11
C PRO A 203 11.19 65.42 -7.88
N ASN A 204 10.48 66.42 -7.37
CA ASN A 204 10.65 67.81 -7.83
C ASN A 204 10.08 68.78 -6.79
N SER A 205 10.91 69.15 -5.81
CA SER A 205 10.90 70.47 -5.16
C SER A 205 12.00 70.52 -4.10
N LEU A 206 13.25 70.58 -4.55
CA LEU A 206 14.35 71.15 -3.77
C LEU A 206 14.73 72.46 -4.46
N VAL A 207 14.17 73.57 -3.99
CA VAL A 207 14.76 74.89 -4.21
C VAL A 207 14.84 75.60 -2.87
N LEU A 208 16.09 75.76 -2.48
CA LEU A 208 16.67 76.55 -1.41
C LEU A 208 16.25 78.03 -1.53
N SER A 209 16.00 78.69 -0.40
CA SER A 209 16.28 80.13 -0.27
C SER A 209 16.55 80.49 1.19
N GLU A 210 17.77 80.98 1.44
CA GLU A 210 18.25 81.58 2.68
C GLU A 210 17.56 82.93 2.98
N SER A 211 17.50 83.33 4.26
CA SER A 211 17.86 84.68 4.76
C SER A 211 17.35 84.93 6.21
N ASP A 212 18.29 84.90 7.16
CA ASP A 212 18.58 85.82 8.28
C ASP A 212 17.54 86.54 9.19
N HIS A 213 17.97 86.62 10.46
CA HIS A 213 17.73 87.60 11.56
C HIS A 213 16.56 87.45 12.58
N SER A 214 16.97 87.07 13.81
CA SER A 214 16.78 87.68 15.14
C SER A 214 15.43 88.20 15.70
N GLU A 215 15.23 87.82 16.98
CA GLU A 215 14.58 88.53 18.12
C GLU A 215 13.07 88.42 18.43
N LEU A 216 12.84 87.86 19.64
CA LEU A 216 11.91 88.22 20.72
C LEU A 216 10.42 88.59 20.46
N ARG A 217 9.60 87.75 21.12
CA ARG A 217 8.37 88.01 21.90
C ARG A 217 6.99 88.11 21.21
N GLU A 218 6.19 87.11 21.62
CA GLU A 218 4.77 87.13 21.99
C GLU A 218 3.77 87.81 21.04
N SER A 219 2.99 86.98 20.35
CA SER A 219 1.53 87.14 20.30
C SER A 219 0.83 85.80 20.06
N LYS A 220 -0.37 85.73 20.62
CA LYS A 220 -1.17 84.57 21.00
C LYS A 220 -2.32 84.39 19.98
N ASN A 221 -2.69 83.11 19.74
CA ASN A 221 -3.78 82.58 18.88
C ASN A 221 -3.42 82.57 17.37
N GLU A 222 -3.50 81.48 16.60
CA GLU A 222 -4.52 80.43 16.46
C GLU A 222 -3.89 79.14 15.87
N PHE A 223 -4.51 77.98 16.07
CA PHE A 223 -4.06 76.62 15.67
C PHE A 223 -3.68 76.47 14.16
N PRO A 224 -2.75 75.56 13.83
CA PRO A 224 -3.18 74.23 13.38
C PRO A 224 -2.28 73.11 13.94
N SER A 225 -2.58 72.66 15.16
CA SER A 225 -2.02 71.43 15.73
C SER A 225 -2.82 70.17 15.36
N GLU A 226 -3.87 70.33 14.53
CA GLU A 226 -4.75 69.25 14.09
C GLU A 226 -4.17 68.34 12.99
N PRO A 227 -3.47 68.81 11.93
CA PRO A 227 -3.08 67.90 10.84
C PRO A 227 -1.98 66.90 11.24
N LEU A 228 -1.07 67.29 12.14
CA LEU A 228 0.01 66.43 12.63
C LEU A 228 -0.49 65.34 13.59
N ARG A 229 -1.43 65.67 14.50
CA ARG A 229 -2.03 64.69 15.39
C ARG A 229 -2.90 63.69 14.65
N VAL A 230 -3.66 64.15 13.66
CA VAL A 230 -4.48 63.28 12.80
C VAL A 230 -3.58 62.37 11.95
N GLN A 231 -2.44 62.88 11.45
CA GLN A 231 -1.47 62.05 10.72
C GLN A 231 -0.79 61.01 11.60
N GLN A 232 -0.42 61.36 12.85
CA GLN A 232 0.17 60.43 13.80
C GLN A 232 -0.84 59.34 14.20
N GLN A 233 -2.09 59.73 14.45
CA GLN A 233 -3.16 58.82 14.82
C GLN A 233 -3.56 57.90 13.67
N LEU A 234 -3.51 58.39 12.43
CA LEU A 234 -3.74 57.57 11.23
C LEU A 234 -2.60 56.56 10.99
N LEU A 235 -1.35 56.94 11.29
CA LEU A 235 -0.21 56.01 11.26
C LEU A 235 -0.32 54.95 12.36
N ASP A 236 -0.73 55.33 13.57
CA ASP A 236 -0.97 54.38 14.66
C ASP A 236 -2.12 53.41 14.32
N ASP A 237 -3.22 53.91 13.75
CA ASP A 237 -4.34 53.09 13.26
C ASP A 237 -3.89 52.13 12.12
N GLU A 238 -3.06 52.59 11.18
CA GLU A 238 -2.46 51.73 10.14
C GLU A 238 -1.56 50.65 10.74
N THR A 239 -0.73 50.98 11.74
CA THR A 239 0.12 49.98 12.40
C THR A 239 -0.68 48.96 13.19
N GLN A 240 -1.78 49.38 13.84
CA GLN A 240 -2.69 48.46 14.52
C GLN A 240 -3.42 47.57 13.52
N ALA A 241 -3.89 48.11 12.40
CA ALA A 241 -4.52 47.33 11.34
C ALA A 241 -3.56 46.28 10.76
N LEU A 242 -2.30 46.65 10.50
CA LEU A 242 -1.25 45.73 10.05
C LEU A 242 -0.92 44.66 11.09
N GLN A 243 -0.88 45.01 12.38
CA GLN A 243 -0.67 44.03 13.44
C GLN A 243 -1.81 43.02 13.49
N VAL A 244 -3.06 43.47 13.40
CA VAL A 244 -4.24 42.61 13.37
C VAL A 244 -4.21 41.67 12.16
N GLU A 245 -3.86 42.19 10.98
CA GLU A 245 -3.68 41.36 9.77
C GLU A 245 -2.57 40.33 9.96
N LEU A 246 -1.40 40.71 10.47
CA LEU A 246 -0.30 39.79 10.72
C LEU A 246 -0.65 38.70 11.75
N THR A 247 -1.37 39.06 12.82
CA THR A 247 -1.84 38.06 13.80
C THR A 247 -2.85 37.10 13.18
N SER A 248 -3.79 37.61 12.38
CA SER A 248 -4.75 36.79 11.64
C SER A 248 -4.07 35.85 10.65
N LEU A 249 -3.02 36.32 9.95
CA LEU A 249 -2.25 35.49 9.02
C LEU A 249 -1.45 34.43 9.77
N LEU A 250 -0.88 34.76 10.94
CA LEU A 250 -0.16 33.80 11.77
C LEU A 250 -1.07 32.69 12.27
N ASP A 251 -2.27 33.03 12.77
CA ASP A 251 -3.24 32.05 13.23
C ASP A 251 -3.67 31.10 12.10
N ALA A 252 -3.93 31.64 10.90
CA ALA A 252 -4.26 30.84 9.71
C ALA A 252 -3.10 29.93 9.27
N VAL A 253 -1.86 30.41 9.34
CA VAL A 253 -0.66 29.59 9.03
C VAL A 253 -0.46 28.49 10.07
N GLN A 254 -0.67 28.77 11.36
CA GLN A 254 -0.53 27.79 12.42
C GLN A 254 -1.60 26.69 12.35
N GLU A 255 -2.85 27.05 12.06
CA GLU A 255 -3.93 26.08 11.86
C GLU A 255 -3.67 25.20 10.62
N THR A 256 -3.16 25.79 9.54
CA THR A 256 -2.83 25.02 8.32
C THR A 256 -1.59 24.13 8.51
N GLU A 257 -0.59 24.56 9.28
CA GLU A 257 0.59 23.77 9.64
C GLU A 257 0.20 22.54 10.47
N THR A 258 -0.61 22.72 11.52
CA THR A 258 -1.04 21.61 12.39
C THR A 258 -1.81 20.54 11.61
N LYS A 259 -2.77 20.93 10.77
CA LYS A 259 -3.50 20.02 9.87
C LYS A 259 -2.53 19.29 8.92
N MET A 260 -1.47 19.95 8.46
CA MET A 260 -0.45 19.32 7.61
C MET A 260 0.33 18.23 8.35
N VAL A 261 0.77 18.51 9.57
CA VAL A 261 1.63 17.61 10.35
C VAL A 261 0.94 16.30 10.68
N GLU A 262 -0.35 16.31 11.08
CA GLU A 262 -1.06 15.08 11.50
C GLU A 262 -1.12 14.01 10.40
N MET A 263 -1.50 14.39 9.19
CA MET A 263 -1.61 13.45 8.08
C MET A 263 -0.24 13.04 7.53
N SER A 264 0.73 13.97 7.54
CA SER A 264 2.11 13.63 7.17
C SER A 264 2.70 12.62 8.15
N ALA A 265 2.36 12.71 9.44
CA ALA A 265 2.73 11.71 10.45
C ALA A 265 2.04 10.36 10.16
N LEU A 266 0.75 10.35 9.81
CA LEU A 266 0.05 9.12 9.43
C LEU A 266 0.70 8.46 8.21
N ASN A 267 1.00 9.22 7.16
CA ASN A 267 1.63 8.70 5.95
C ASN A 267 3.05 8.18 6.23
N HIS A 268 3.81 8.88 7.08
CA HIS A 268 5.13 8.42 7.53
C HIS A 268 5.04 7.09 8.30
N LEU A 269 4.09 6.96 9.23
CA LEU A 269 3.84 5.70 9.96
C LEU A 269 3.43 4.57 9.01
N MET A 270 2.66 4.85 7.96
CA MET A 270 2.35 3.84 6.94
C MET A 270 3.59 3.40 6.17
N ALA A 271 4.45 4.35 5.77
CA ALA A 271 5.69 4.04 5.07
C ALA A 271 6.62 3.15 5.90
N THR A 272 6.75 3.42 7.20
CA THR A 272 7.56 2.59 8.10
C THR A 272 6.97 1.19 8.28
N HIS A 273 5.64 1.08 8.40
CA HIS A 273 4.96 -0.22 8.47
C HIS A 273 5.14 -1.04 7.19
N VAL A 274 5.06 -0.44 6.00
CA VAL A 274 5.31 -1.12 4.72
C VAL A 274 6.74 -1.66 4.66
N LEU A 275 7.72 -0.86 5.07
CA LEU A 275 9.13 -1.26 5.09
C LEU A 275 9.38 -2.42 6.06
N GLN A 276 8.79 -2.35 7.27
CA GLN A 276 8.90 -3.42 8.26
C GLN A 276 8.28 -4.73 7.73
N GLN A 277 7.12 -4.65 7.08
CA GLN A 277 6.46 -5.82 6.50
C GLN A 277 7.28 -6.46 5.36
N ALA A 278 7.92 -5.66 4.52
CA ALA A 278 8.75 -6.15 3.43
C ALA A 278 9.91 -7.03 3.95
N LYS A 279 10.59 -6.58 5.02
CA LYS A 279 11.65 -7.34 5.67
C LYS A 279 11.13 -8.66 6.28
N GLN A 280 9.93 -8.65 6.87
CA GLN A 280 9.33 -9.86 7.43
C GLN A 280 9.02 -10.91 6.35
N ILE A 281 8.60 -10.48 5.16
CA ILE A 281 8.32 -11.39 4.04
C ILE A 281 9.59 -12.03 3.48
N GLU A 282 10.68 -11.27 3.39
CA GLU A 282 11.97 -11.81 2.95
C GLU A 282 12.41 -13.00 3.82
N TYR A 283 12.33 -12.83 5.14
CA TYR A 283 12.61 -13.91 6.08
C TYR A 283 11.67 -15.11 5.91
N LEU A 284 10.36 -14.87 5.78
CA LEU A 284 9.38 -15.94 5.57
C LEU A 284 9.58 -16.66 4.22
N TYR A 285 10.04 -15.95 3.20
CA TYR A 285 10.34 -16.52 1.90
C TYR A 285 11.53 -17.47 1.96
N ASP A 286 12.61 -17.08 2.65
CA ASP A 286 13.76 -17.96 2.87
C ASP A 286 13.34 -19.25 3.59
N GLN A 287 12.50 -19.14 4.62
CA GLN A 287 11.93 -20.29 5.33
C GLN A 287 11.05 -21.17 4.42
N ALA A 288 10.25 -20.56 3.54
CA ALA A 288 9.38 -21.29 2.61
C ALA A 288 10.22 -22.11 1.60
N VAL A 289 11.28 -21.50 1.08
CA VAL A 289 12.22 -22.15 0.16
C VAL A 289 12.95 -23.31 0.87
N GLU A 290 13.42 -23.10 2.10
CA GLU A 290 14.06 -24.16 2.88
C GLU A 290 13.09 -25.30 3.20
N ALA A 291 11.86 -24.99 3.60
CA ALA A 291 10.83 -26.00 3.88
C ALA A 291 10.48 -26.81 2.63
N THR A 292 10.37 -26.15 1.48
CA THR A 292 10.13 -26.82 0.19
C THR A 292 11.28 -27.75 -0.16
N LYS A 293 12.52 -27.28 -0.01
CA LYS A 293 13.73 -28.09 -0.23
C LYS A 293 13.77 -29.30 0.70
N ASN A 294 13.40 -29.14 1.96
CA ASN A 294 13.36 -30.24 2.94
C ASN A 294 12.30 -31.30 2.58
N VAL A 295 11.13 -30.89 2.07
CA VAL A 295 10.11 -31.84 1.57
C VAL A 295 10.60 -32.58 0.33
N GLU A 296 11.25 -31.88 -0.61
CA GLU A 296 11.80 -32.50 -1.81
C GLU A 296 12.87 -33.54 -1.47
N MET A 297 13.82 -33.18 -0.60
CA MET A 297 14.83 -34.11 -0.09
C MET A 297 14.17 -35.28 0.65
N GLY A 298 13.19 -35.02 1.52
CA GLY A 298 12.44 -36.06 2.23
C GLY A 298 11.74 -37.04 1.28
N ASN A 299 11.09 -36.56 0.22
CA ASN A 299 10.47 -37.40 -0.80
C ASN A 299 11.48 -38.26 -1.55
N LYS A 300 12.67 -37.71 -1.83
CA LYS A 300 13.76 -38.44 -2.47
C LYS A 300 14.27 -39.57 -1.57
N GLU A 301 14.43 -39.31 -0.28
CA GLU A 301 14.82 -40.34 0.70
C GLU A 301 13.73 -41.40 0.87
N LEU A 302 12.45 -41.01 0.89
CA LEU A 302 11.32 -41.94 0.95
C LEU A 302 11.27 -42.86 -0.28
N SER A 303 11.49 -42.30 -1.47
CA SER A 303 11.57 -43.07 -2.71
C SER A 303 12.73 -44.06 -2.69
N GLN A 304 13.91 -43.64 -2.24
CA GLN A 304 15.07 -44.51 -2.05
C GLN A 304 14.80 -45.62 -1.02
N ALA A 305 14.12 -45.32 0.09
CA ALA A 305 13.76 -46.30 1.11
C ALA A 305 12.78 -47.37 0.57
N ILE A 306 11.78 -46.96 -0.22
CA ILE A 306 10.86 -47.89 -0.89
C ILE A 306 11.62 -48.80 -1.86
N GLN A 307 12.54 -48.25 -2.65
CA GLN A 307 13.37 -49.03 -3.57
C GLN A 307 14.28 -50.01 -2.83
N ARG A 308 14.87 -49.59 -1.71
CA ARG A 308 15.73 -50.45 -0.88
C ARG A 308 14.95 -51.57 -0.20
N ASN A 309 13.73 -51.31 0.28
CA ASN A 309 12.85 -52.33 0.86
C ASN A 309 12.46 -53.42 -0.16
N SER A 310 12.12 -53.00 -1.39
CA SER A 310 11.85 -53.91 -2.52
C SER A 310 13.07 -54.81 -2.80
N SER A 311 14.27 -54.23 -2.87
CA SER A 311 15.51 -54.96 -3.12
C SER A 311 15.91 -55.90 -1.98
N GLY A 312 15.63 -55.54 -0.72
CA GLY A 312 15.89 -56.39 0.44
C GLY A 312 15.03 -57.65 0.44
N ARG A 313 13.76 -57.53 0.03
CA ARG A 313 12.83 -58.67 -0.05
C ARG A 313 13.25 -59.69 -1.12
N THR A 314 13.68 -59.24 -2.29
CA THR A 314 14.18 -60.14 -3.35
C THR A 314 15.49 -60.82 -2.94
N PHE A 315 16.40 -60.12 -2.28
CA PHE A 315 17.63 -60.73 -1.76
C PHE A 315 17.36 -61.82 -0.72
N LEU A 316 16.43 -61.59 0.22
CA LEU A 316 16.05 -62.57 1.23
C LEU A 316 15.42 -63.82 0.61
N LEU A 317 14.53 -63.66 -0.38
CA LEU A 317 13.93 -64.79 -1.10
C LEU A 317 14.98 -65.62 -1.86
N LEU A 318 15.95 -64.97 -2.51
CA LEU A 318 17.04 -65.67 -3.20
C LEU A 318 17.92 -66.43 -2.21
N PHE A 319 18.28 -65.81 -1.10
CA PHE A 319 19.06 -66.47 -0.04
C PHE A 319 18.36 -67.73 0.49
N LEU A 320 17.05 -67.63 0.78
CA LEU A 320 16.27 -68.75 1.29
C LEU A 320 16.15 -69.86 0.24
N PHE A 321 15.97 -69.52 -1.04
CA PHE A 321 16.00 -70.48 -2.14
C PHE A 321 17.34 -71.23 -2.20
N VAL A 322 18.48 -70.53 -2.24
CA VAL A 322 19.81 -71.16 -2.28
C VAL A 322 20.06 -72.05 -1.06
N LEU A 323 19.63 -71.61 0.13
CA LEU A 323 19.75 -72.38 1.37
C LEU A 323 18.94 -73.69 1.30
N THR A 324 17.69 -73.65 0.83
CA THR A 324 16.86 -74.85 0.69
C THR A 324 17.44 -75.87 -0.28
N PHE A 325 17.97 -75.43 -1.43
CA PHE A 325 18.65 -76.31 -2.38
C PHE A 325 19.95 -76.89 -1.82
N SER A 326 20.69 -76.11 -1.04
CA SER A 326 21.93 -76.57 -0.40
C SER A 326 21.65 -77.69 0.61
N ILE A 327 20.58 -77.55 1.41
CA ILE A 327 20.14 -78.59 2.35
C ILE A 327 19.67 -79.85 1.61
N LEU A 328 18.86 -79.70 0.56
CA LEU A 328 18.40 -80.83 -0.25
C LEU A 328 19.56 -81.60 -0.89
N PHE A 329 20.57 -80.90 -1.39
CA PHE A 329 21.77 -81.51 -1.97
C PHE A 329 22.60 -82.26 -0.92
N LEU A 330 22.73 -81.69 0.29
CA LEU A 330 23.41 -82.35 1.39
C LEU A 330 22.69 -83.64 1.82
N ASP A 331 21.36 -83.61 1.86
CA ASP A 331 20.52 -84.78 2.17
C ASP A 331 20.63 -85.86 1.11
N TRP A 332 20.70 -85.48 -0.17
CA TRP A 332 20.89 -86.44 -1.27
C TRP A 332 22.30 -87.07 -1.30
N TYR A 333 23.31 -86.36 -0.82
CA TYR A 333 24.69 -86.85 -0.79
C TYR A 333 25.01 -87.68 0.47
N SER A 334 24.23 -87.53 1.55
CA SER A 334 24.33 -88.31 2.79
C SER A 334 23.87 -89.76 2.61
#